data_AF-A0A968XBZ0-F1
#
_entry.id   AF-A0A968XBZ0-F1
#
_cell.length_a   1.000
_cell.length_b   1.000
_cell.length_c   1.000
_cell.angle_alpha   90.00
_cell.angle_beta   90.00
_cell.angle_gamma   90.00
#
_symmetry.space_group_name_H-M   'P 1'
#
loop_
_entity.id
_entity.type
_entity.pdbx_description
1 polymer ?
#
loop_
_entity_poly.entity_id
_entity_poly.type
_entity_poly.pdbx_seq_one_letter_code
_entity_poly.pdbx_strand_id
1 'polypeptide(L)'
;MKTILVLSAQPQGSVPLDLAKEVRMIREALQLSNKREDFKLESRSAVRWKDVRRAIAELNPEIVQFSGHGEGKKGLVFEDDEGPARMVSADALMRMFKLFPVVECVVLNACHSEVQAEAIVKVVPWVVGMSQTILDRSARDFSEGFYDGLGAGRGYKEAFELGLSGIANDVEVWTPVLLEGKVKEKAEEVKENTEKIALTRTQQSNLRELARLEQDLAAVEESLDTVLDSVTKRRLQEHKRQLLEAIETLEQKL
;
A
#
# COMPACT_ATOMS: atom_id res chain seq x y z
N MET A 1 17.56 2.39 5.36
CA MET A 1 17.52 3.82 5.06
C MET A 1 16.27 4.09 4.25
N LYS A 2 15.36 4.93 4.77
CA LYS A 2 14.12 5.34 4.13
C LYS A 2 14.33 6.56 3.26
N THR A 3 13.72 6.59 2.08
CA THR A 3 13.70 7.75 1.19
C THR A 3 12.44 8.57 1.43
N ILE A 4 12.63 9.85 1.71
CA ILE A 4 11.58 10.86 1.81
C ILE A 4 11.60 11.66 0.52
N LEU A 5 10.48 11.68 -0.20
CA LEU A 5 10.30 12.48 -1.41
C LEU A 5 9.37 13.67 -1.12
N VAL A 6 9.90 14.88 -1.19
CA VAL A 6 9.11 16.12 -1.12
C VAL A 6 8.84 16.64 -2.53
N LEU A 7 7.56 16.83 -2.84
CA LEU A 7 7.04 17.30 -4.10
C LEU A 7 6.37 18.65 -3.89
N SER A 8 6.84 19.67 -4.60
CA SER A 8 6.36 21.05 -4.43
C SER A 8 5.82 21.61 -5.75
N ALA A 9 4.60 22.15 -5.73
CA ALA A 9 3.98 22.78 -6.89
C ALA A 9 3.58 24.23 -6.57
N GLN A 10 4.01 25.19 -7.38
CA GLN A 10 3.65 26.61 -7.29
C GLN A 10 3.14 27.07 -8.66
N PRO A 11 1.89 26.74 -9.02
CA PRO A 11 1.33 27.13 -10.30
C PRO A 11 1.32 28.65 -10.49
N GLN A 12 1.51 29.09 -11.73
CA GLN A 12 1.52 30.51 -12.05
C GLN A 12 0.18 31.17 -11.67
N GLY A 13 0.25 32.32 -10.99
CA GLY A 13 -0.92 33.11 -10.59
C GLY A 13 -1.61 32.66 -9.29
N SER A 14 -1.09 31.62 -8.61
CA SER A 14 -1.56 31.28 -7.27
C SER A 14 -0.90 32.14 -6.19
N VAL A 15 -1.42 32.09 -4.96
CA VAL A 15 -0.82 32.75 -3.80
C VAL A 15 0.58 32.15 -3.56
N PRO A 16 1.65 32.95 -3.47
CA PRO A 16 2.99 32.43 -3.23
C PRO A 16 3.11 31.68 -1.90
N LEU A 17 3.71 30.49 -1.93
CA LEU A 17 4.10 29.69 -0.77
C LEU A 17 5.63 29.63 -0.67
N ASP A 18 6.17 29.51 0.54
CA ASP A 18 7.63 29.42 0.74
C ASP A 18 8.11 27.96 0.75
N LEU A 19 7.82 27.26 -0.35
CA LEU A 19 8.06 25.81 -0.50
C LEU A 19 9.55 25.45 -0.39
N ALA A 20 10.44 26.34 -0.83
CA ALA A 20 11.89 26.13 -0.71
C ALA A 20 12.34 26.16 0.75
N LYS A 21 11.77 27.07 1.56
CA LYS A 21 12.03 27.12 3.00
C LYS A 21 11.47 25.91 3.73
N GLU A 22 10.31 25.41 3.33
CA GLU A 22 9.76 24.16 3.87
C GLU A 22 10.74 22.99 3.67
N VAL A 23 11.20 22.75 2.44
CA VAL A 23 12.17 21.68 2.13
C VAL A 23 13.47 21.87 2.92
N ARG A 24 13.90 23.13 3.11
CA ARG A 24 15.09 23.44 3.91
C ARG A 24 14.88 23.07 5.39
N MET A 25 13.75 23.45 5.99
CA MET A 25 13.43 23.12 7.38
C MET A 25 13.36 21.61 7.60
N ILE A 26 12.72 20.87 6.68
CA ILE A 26 12.69 19.39 6.70
C ILE A 26 14.10 18.81 6.68
N ARG A 27 14.97 19.34 5.81
CA ARG A 27 16.37 18.89 5.72
C ARG A 27 17.13 19.15 7.02
N GLU A 28 16.97 20.34 7.60
CA GLU A 28 17.63 20.73 8.85
C GLU A 28 17.18 19.85 10.03
N ALA A 29 15.86 19.62 10.18
CA ALA A 29 15.27 18.71 11.15
C ALA A 29 15.88 17.30 11.08
N LEU A 30 15.93 16.72 9.89
CA LEU A 30 16.52 15.39 9.68
C LEU A 30 18.03 15.36 9.97
N GLN A 31 18.79 16.39 9.57
CA GLN A 31 20.23 16.46 9.77
C GLN A 31 20.64 16.60 11.25
N LEU A 32 19.86 17.35 12.03
CA LEU A 32 20.07 17.54 13.46
C LEU A 32 19.66 16.32 14.29
N SER A 33 18.96 15.37 13.67
CA SER A 33 18.41 14.20 14.35
C SER A 33 19.45 13.12 14.68
N ASN A 34 19.17 12.36 15.73
CA ASN A 34 20.01 11.22 16.15
C ASN A 34 19.97 10.05 15.16
N LYS A 35 18.95 10.01 14.29
CA LYS A 35 18.75 8.97 13.26
C LYS A 35 18.93 9.49 11.83
N ARG A 36 19.70 10.56 11.64
CA ARG A 36 19.92 11.18 10.33
C ARG A 36 20.34 10.20 9.21
N GLU A 37 21.12 9.16 9.56
CA GLU A 37 21.61 8.15 8.60
C GLU A 37 20.50 7.16 8.17
N ASP A 38 19.36 7.14 8.88
CA ASP A 38 18.22 6.30 8.54
C ASP A 38 17.37 6.93 7.42
N PHE A 39 17.62 8.19 7.03
CA PHE A 39 16.80 8.92 6.07
C PHE A 39 17.61 9.53 4.92
N LYS A 40 17.03 9.48 3.73
CA LYS A 40 17.50 10.20 2.54
C LYS A 40 16.39 11.15 2.07
N LEU A 41 16.67 12.45 2.03
CA LEU A 41 15.72 13.45 1.55
C LEU A 41 15.97 13.77 0.07
N GLU A 42 14.96 13.53 -0.76
CA GLU A 42 14.88 13.93 -2.16
C GLU A 42 13.78 14.98 -2.33
N SER A 43 14.01 15.98 -3.17
CA SER A 43 12.99 17.00 -3.47
C SER A 43 12.85 17.21 -4.97
N ARG A 44 11.62 17.44 -5.43
CA ARG A 44 11.31 17.93 -6.78
C ARG A 44 10.38 19.13 -6.64
N SER A 45 10.79 20.25 -7.23
CA SER A 45 9.99 21.47 -7.29
C SER A 45 9.37 21.61 -8.67
N ALA A 46 8.43 22.55 -8.81
CA ALA A 46 7.72 22.81 -10.04
C ALA A 46 7.03 21.56 -10.63
N VAL A 47 6.44 20.73 -9.76
CA VAL A 47 5.98 19.41 -10.17
C VAL A 47 4.67 19.48 -10.94
N ARG A 48 4.68 18.88 -12.14
CA ARG A 48 3.46 18.57 -12.90
C ARG A 48 2.95 17.20 -12.47
N TRP A 49 1.69 16.90 -12.73
CA TRP A 49 1.11 15.59 -12.40
C TRP A 49 1.92 14.40 -12.96
N LYS A 50 2.49 14.54 -14.17
CA LYS A 50 3.33 13.50 -14.78
C LYS A 50 4.67 13.30 -14.08
N ASP A 51 5.18 14.32 -13.38
CA ASP A 51 6.47 14.27 -12.68
C ASP A 51 6.35 13.52 -11.35
N VAL A 52 5.20 13.64 -10.67
CA VAL A 52 4.90 12.89 -9.43
C VAL A 52 5.09 11.39 -9.63
N ARG A 53 4.38 10.81 -10.61
CA ARG A 53 4.48 9.37 -10.90
C ARG A 53 5.89 8.93 -11.31
N ARG A 54 6.65 9.81 -11.98
CA ARG A 54 8.02 9.51 -12.42
C ARG A 54 8.97 9.50 -11.23
N ALA A 55 8.89 10.51 -10.37
CA ALA A 55 9.72 10.61 -9.18
C ALA A 55 9.49 9.44 -8.21
N ILE A 56 8.22 9.05 -7.99
CA ILE A 56 7.91 7.89 -7.13
C ILE A 56 8.47 6.59 -7.75
N ALA A 57 8.31 6.39 -9.06
CA ALA A 57 8.83 5.19 -9.74
C ALA A 57 10.37 5.14 -9.77
N GLU A 58 11.03 6.29 -9.89
CA GLU A 58 12.49 6.41 -9.90
C GLU A 58 13.09 6.15 -8.50
N LEU A 59 12.48 6.72 -7.46
CA LEU A 59 13.08 6.77 -6.13
C LEU A 59 12.56 5.70 -5.18
N ASN A 60 11.42 5.07 -5.48
CA ASN A 60 10.70 4.14 -4.59
C ASN A 60 10.63 4.63 -3.13
N PRO A 61 10.11 5.84 -2.87
CA PRO A 61 10.13 6.43 -1.54
C PRO A 61 9.13 5.76 -0.59
N GLU A 62 9.54 5.59 0.67
CA GLU A 62 8.66 5.13 1.75
C GLU A 62 7.78 6.27 2.28
N ILE A 63 8.22 7.53 2.14
CA ILE A 63 7.47 8.71 2.59
C ILE A 63 7.35 9.70 1.43
N VAL A 64 6.14 10.14 1.12
CA VAL A 64 5.89 11.17 0.10
C VAL A 64 5.18 12.36 0.73
N GLN A 65 5.80 13.53 0.66
CA GLN A 65 5.15 14.79 1.01
C GLN A 65 4.80 15.57 -0.25
N PHE A 66 3.56 16.05 -0.33
CA PHE A 66 3.16 17.06 -1.30
C PHE A 66 2.91 18.38 -0.59
N SER A 67 3.50 19.45 -1.10
CA SER A 67 3.31 20.81 -0.63
C SER A 67 2.84 21.70 -1.78
N GLY A 68 1.72 22.38 -1.59
CA GLY A 68 1.13 23.23 -2.61
C GLY A 68 -0.29 23.62 -2.28
N HIS A 69 -1.08 23.92 -3.31
CA HIS A 69 -2.47 24.32 -3.13
C HIS A 69 -3.44 23.13 -3.18
N GLY A 70 -4.53 23.27 -2.42
CA GLY A 70 -5.66 22.36 -2.43
C GLY A 70 -6.97 23.12 -2.51
N GLU A 71 -7.94 22.57 -3.23
CA GLU A 71 -9.29 23.13 -3.38
C GLU A 71 -10.36 22.12 -2.91
N GLY A 72 -10.11 21.47 -1.77
CA GLY A 72 -11.03 20.51 -1.17
C GLY A 72 -11.41 19.39 -2.15
N LYS A 73 -12.72 19.19 -2.37
CA LYS A 73 -13.25 18.14 -3.27
C LYS A 73 -12.73 18.23 -4.71
N LYS A 74 -12.30 19.41 -5.18
CA LYS A 74 -11.79 19.57 -6.55
C LYS A 74 -10.43 18.90 -6.73
N GLY A 75 -9.59 18.88 -5.70
CA GLY A 75 -8.28 18.22 -5.77
C GLY A 75 -7.11 19.05 -5.26
N LEU A 76 -5.93 18.46 -5.43
CA LEU A 76 -4.64 19.13 -5.30
C LEU A 76 -4.27 19.80 -6.62
N VAL A 77 -3.58 20.92 -6.55
CA VAL A 77 -3.24 21.74 -7.71
C VAL A 77 -1.78 21.55 -8.09
N PHE A 78 -1.54 21.16 -9.33
CA PHE A 78 -0.22 20.90 -9.91
C PHE A 78 0.10 21.89 -11.02
N GLU A 79 1.38 21.97 -11.38
CA GLU A 79 1.81 22.75 -12.55
C GLU A 79 1.39 22.08 -13.86
N ASP A 80 1.26 22.91 -14.90
CA ASP A 80 1.07 22.49 -16.27
C ASP A 80 1.95 23.37 -17.19
N ASP A 81 2.50 22.80 -18.25
CA ASP A 81 3.52 23.46 -19.09
C ASP A 81 2.92 24.57 -19.97
N GLU A 82 1.66 24.41 -20.38
CA GLU A 82 1.05 25.21 -21.45
C GLU A 82 -0.35 25.74 -21.09
N GLY A 83 -0.74 25.70 -19.82
CA GLY A 83 -2.12 25.99 -19.43
C GLY A 83 -2.32 26.36 -17.96
N PRO A 84 -3.57 26.59 -17.55
CA PRO A 84 -3.88 26.82 -16.14
C PRO A 84 -3.49 25.59 -15.32
N ALA A 85 -3.23 25.84 -14.04
CA ALA A 85 -2.88 24.81 -13.08
C ALA A 85 -3.79 23.57 -13.18
N ARG A 86 -3.20 22.38 -13.10
CA ARG A 86 -3.94 21.13 -13.23
C ARG A 86 -4.45 20.67 -11.86
N MET A 87 -5.77 20.54 -11.73
CA MET A 87 -6.37 19.90 -10.57
C MET A 87 -6.35 18.36 -10.69
N VAL A 88 -5.98 17.69 -9.61
CA VAL A 88 -5.97 16.22 -9.52
C VAL A 88 -6.85 15.76 -8.36
N SER A 89 -7.86 14.96 -8.70
CA SER A 89 -8.86 14.49 -7.75
C SER A 89 -8.33 13.43 -6.78
N ALA A 90 -9.06 13.24 -5.68
CA ALA A 90 -8.77 12.22 -4.67
C ALA A 90 -8.68 10.80 -5.28
N ASP A 91 -9.59 10.46 -6.20
CA ASP A 91 -9.57 9.16 -6.88
C ASP A 91 -8.33 8.97 -7.76
N ALA A 92 -7.85 10.02 -8.42
CA ALA A 92 -6.63 9.94 -9.23
C ALA A 92 -5.40 9.71 -8.35
N LEU A 93 -5.31 10.39 -7.20
CA LEU A 93 -4.24 10.19 -6.22
C LEU A 93 -4.27 8.78 -5.64
N MET A 94 -5.43 8.31 -5.18
CA MET A 94 -5.60 6.94 -4.67
C MET A 94 -5.18 5.90 -5.72
N ARG A 95 -5.64 6.04 -6.97
CA ARG A 95 -5.26 5.12 -8.06
C ARG A 95 -3.75 5.10 -8.31
N MET A 96 -3.09 6.26 -8.21
CA MET A 96 -1.64 6.34 -8.35
C MET A 96 -0.93 5.65 -7.19
N PHE A 97 -1.23 6.01 -5.94
CA PHE A 97 -0.57 5.43 -4.77
C PHE A 97 -0.79 3.92 -4.65
N LYS A 98 -1.94 3.40 -5.12
CA LYS A 98 -2.18 1.95 -5.21
C LYS A 98 -1.11 1.21 -6.02
N LEU A 99 -0.45 1.87 -6.98
CA LEU A 99 0.60 1.27 -7.81
C LEU A 99 1.97 1.23 -7.12
N PHE A 100 2.12 1.92 -5.98
CA PHE A 100 3.39 2.08 -5.27
C PHE A 100 3.26 1.63 -3.81
N PRO A 101 3.16 0.31 -3.55
CA PRO A 101 2.97 -0.23 -2.20
C PRO A 101 4.18 0.01 -1.26
N VAL A 102 5.29 0.50 -1.80
CA VAL A 102 6.46 0.93 -1.01
C VAL A 102 6.17 2.18 -0.17
N VAL A 103 5.19 3.00 -0.57
CA VAL A 103 4.83 4.22 0.18
C VAL A 103 4.07 3.83 1.45
N GLU A 104 4.67 4.11 2.60
CA GLU A 104 4.12 3.85 3.93
C GLU A 104 3.37 5.05 4.50
N CYS A 105 3.83 6.26 4.16
CA CYS A 105 3.26 7.50 4.66
C CYS A 105 3.16 8.57 3.57
N VAL A 106 2.01 9.25 3.51
CA VAL A 106 1.79 10.42 2.65
C VAL A 106 1.46 11.63 3.51
N VAL A 107 2.10 12.77 3.25
CA VAL A 107 1.81 14.05 3.92
C VAL A 107 1.31 15.05 2.89
N LEU A 108 0.07 15.53 3.05
CA LEU A 108 -0.54 16.51 2.15
C LEU A 108 -0.60 17.89 2.82
N ASN A 109 0.46 18.69 2.63
CA ASN A 109 0.49 20.09 3.03
C ASN A 109 -0.20 20.97 1.97
N ALA A 110 -1.52 20.85 1.93
CA ALA A 110 -2.40 21.61 1.05
C ALA A 110 -3.75 21.82 1.73
N CYS A 111 -4.34 23.02 1.60
CA CYS A 111 -5.60 23.36 2.24
C CYS A 111 -6.73 22.39 1.86
N HIS A 112 -7.56 22.01 2.85
CA HIS A 112 -8.70 21.09 2.67
C HIS A 112 -8.34 19.74 2.02
N SER A 113 -7.10 19.26 2.19
CA SER A 113 -6.62 18.01 1.61
C SER A 113 -7.10 16.73 2.32
N GLU A 114 -7.88 16.85 3.41
CA GLU A 114 -8.48 15.71 4.11
C GLU A 114 -9.28 14.79 3.15
N VAL A 115 -10.01 15.37 2.19
CA VAL A 115 -10.77 14.59 1.18
C VAL A 115 -9.85 13.67 0.36
N GLN A 116 -8.64 14.13 0.05
CA GLN A 116 -7.64 13.33 -0.64
C GLN A 116 -7.01 12.31 0.31
N ALA A 117 -6.76 12.69 1.57
CA ALA A 117 -6.24 11.79 2.58
C ALA A 117 -7.17 10.59 2.79
N GLU A 118 -8.49 10.81 2.91
CA GLU A 118 -9.51 9.76 3.04
C GLU A 118 -9.51 8.76 1.87
N ALA A 119 -9.18 9.22 0.66
CA ALA A 119 -9.07 8.34 -0.49
C ALA A 119 -7.76 7.55 -0.47
N ILE A 120 -6.63 8.21 -0.20
CA ILE A 120 -5.30 7.62 -0.22
C ILE A 120 -5.12 6.61 0.92
N VAL A 121 -5.67 6.86 2.11
CA VAL A 121 -5.51 5.98 3.28
C VAL A 121 -6.11 4.58 3.07
N LYS A 122 -6.97 4.41 2.06
CA LYS A 122 -7.49 3.10 1.64
C LYS A 122 -6.40 2.19 1.07
N VAL A 123 -5.28 2.76 0.63
CA VAL A 123 -4.18 2.05 -0.03
C VAL A 123 -2.80 2.37 0.55
N VAL A 124 -2.66 3.41 1.37
CA VAL A 124 -1.43 3.78 2.10
C VAL A 124 -1.67 3.67 3.62
N PRO A 125 -0.75 3.08 4.39
CA PRO A 125 -0.92 2.89 5.84
C PRO A 125 -1.13 4.18 6.66
N TRP A 126 -0.44 5.27 6.33
CA TRP A 126 -0.55 6.53 7.07
C TRP A 126 -0.71 7.70 6.12
N VAL A 127 -1.71 8.54 6.35
CA VAL A 127 -1.89 9.75 5.54
C VAL A 127 -2.20 10.95 6.42
N VAL A 128 -1.39 11.99 6.30
CA VAL A 128 -1.68 13.30 6.86
C VAL A 128 -2.36 14.15 5.80
N GLY A 129 -3.45 14.81 6.17
CA GLY A 129 -4.12 15.83 5.36
C GLY A 129 -4.49 17.05 6.19
N MET A 130 -5.05 18.07 5.54
CA MET A 130 -5.55 19.27 6.20
C MET A 130 -7.07 19.33 6.10
N SER A 131 -7.78 19.38 7.22
CA SER A 131 -9.25 19.49 7.28
C SER A 131 -9.74 20.86 6.76
N GLN A 132 -8.93 21.89 6.99
CA GLN A 132 -9.24 23.27 6.65
C GLN A 132 -8.07 24.02 6.01
N THR A 133 -8.17 25.35 5.93
CA THR A 133 -7.10 26.21 5.44
C THR A 133 -5.99 26.26 6.50
N ILE A 134 -4.74 26.16 6.06
CA ILE A 134 -3.56 26.29 6.90
C ILE A 134 -2.73 27.48 6.42
N LEU A 135 -2.15 28.24 7.34
CA LEU A 135 -1.17 29.27 6.97
C LEU A 135 0.12 28.62 6.47
N ASP A 136 0.76 29.22 5.47
CA ASP A 136 2.05 28.73 4.93
C ASP A 136 3.09 28.51 6.04
N ARG A 137 3.19 29.45 6.98
CA ARG A 137 4.08 29.30 8.15
C ARG A 137 3.73 28.07 8.98
N SER A 138 2.46 27.90 9.34
CA SER A 138 1.99 26.79 10.16
C SER A 138 2.21 25.43 9.48
N ALA A 139 2.06 25.35 8.15
CA ALA A 139 2.37 24.14 7.39
C ALA A 139 3.87 23.80 7.43
N ARG A 140 4.74 24.81 7.33
CA ARG A 140 6.19 24.63 7.46
C ARG A 140 6.60 24.20 8.86
N ASP A 141 6.06 24.84 9.89
CA ASP A 141 6.33 24.54 11.29
C ASP A 141 5.81 23.12 11.64
N PHE A 142 4.66 22.71 11.08
CA PHE A 142 4.17 21.33 11.17
C PHE A 142 5.14 20.32 10.57
N SER A 143 5.61 20.56 9.34
CA SER A 143 6.54 19.66 8.67
C SER A 143 7.85 19.53 9.45
N GLU A 144 8.42 20.63 9.93
CA GLU A 144 9.62 20.59 10.78
C GLU A 144 9.43 19.67 11.99
N GLY A 145 8.38 19.89 12.79
CA GLY A 145 8.09 19.06 13.96
C GLY A 145 7.80 17.59 13.62
N PHE A 146 7.13 17.34 12.49
CA PHE A 146 6.86 15.97 12.02
C PHE A 146 8.14 15.21 11.72
N TYR A 147 9.06 15.81 10.96
CA TYR A 147 10.33 15.15 10.64
C TYR A 147 11.34 15.15 11.80
N ASP A 148 11.26 16.10 12.74
CA ASP A 148 11.97 15.99 14.01
C ASP A 148 11.55 14.73 14.76
N GLY A 149 10.25 14.44 14.82
CA GLY A 149 9.75 13.22 15.43
C GLY A 149 10.26 11.94 14.74
N LEU A 150 10.19 11.88 13.41
CA LEU A 150 10.75 10.75 12.67
C LEU A 150 12.27 10.62 12.88
N GLY A 151 13.01 11.73 12.82
CA GLY A 151 14.45 11.79 13.08
C GLY A 151 14.83 11.39 14.51
N ALA A 152 13.93 11.59 15.48
CA ALA A 152 14.09 11.09 16.85
C ALA A 152 13.77 9.59 17.00
N GLY A 153 13.45 8.89 15.90
CA GLY A 153 13.11 7.47 15.89
C GLY A 153 11.69 7.17 16.38
N ARG A 154 10.80 8.16 16.33
CA ARG A 154 9.38 7.99 16.68
C ARG A 154 8.59 7.37 15.52
N GLY A 155 7.46 6.75 15.83
CA GLY A 155 6.50 6.29 14.83
C GLY A 155 5.74 7.46 14.19
N TYR A 156 4.98 7.19 13.13
CA TYR A 156 4.22 8.22 12.41
C TYR A 156 3.19 8.95 13.29
N LYS A 157 2.59 8.25 14.26
CA LYS A 157 1.62 8.84 15.18
C LYS A 157 2.27 9.83 16.13
N GLU A 158 3.37 9.45 16.79
CA GLU A 158 4.09 10.38 17.67
C GLU A 158 4.78 11.50 16.90
N ALA A 159 5.26 11.22 15.68
CA ALA A 159 5.78 12.25 14.77
C ALA A 159 4.70 13.28 14.41
N PHE A 160 3.46 12.84 14.15
CA PHE A 160 2.32 13.73 13.94
C PHE A 160 2.04 14.64 15.14
N GLU A 161 2.03 14.10 16.36
CA GLU A 161 1.86 14.91 17.58
C GLU A 161 2.99 15.95 17.76
N LEU A 162 4.23 15.58 17.41
CA LEU A 162 5.36 16.51 17.39
C LEU A 162 5.18 17.61 16.33
N GLY A 163 4.68 17.26 15.15
CA GLY A 163 4.28 18.23 14.12
C GLY A 163 3.23 19.22 14.64
N LEU A 164 2.17 18.74 15.29
CA LEU A 164 1.15 19.60 15.89
C LEU A 164 1.75 20.55 16.95
N SER A 165 2.72 20.08 17.73
CA SER A 165 3.39 20.92 18.73
C SER A 165 4.20 22.07 18.13
N GLY A 166 4.63 21.95 16.86
CA GLY A 166 5.33 23.00 16.12
C GLY A 166 4.45 24.18 15.72
N ILE A 167 3.14 23.99 15.59
CA ILE A 167 2.16 25.00 15.14
C ILE A 167 1.74 25.95 16.29
N ALA A 168 2.69 26.39 17.12
CA ALA A 168 2.40 27.09 18.38
C ALA A 168 1.43 28.28 18.25
N ASN A 169 0.37 28.29 19.08
CA ASN A 169 -0.63 29.36 19.29
C ASN A 169 -1.46 29.84 18.08
N ASP A 170 -1.28 29.26 16.89
CA ASP A 170 -2.24 29.46 15.80
C ASP A 170 -3.49 28.64 16.13
N VAL A 171 -4.65 29.29 16.21
CA VAL A 171 -5.90 28.85 16.89
C VAL A 171 -6.57 27.61 16.28
N GLU A 172 -5.88 26.85 15.43
CA GLU A 172 -6.46 25.74 14.67
C GLU A 172 -5.57 24.48 14.70
N VAL A 173 -5.26 24.01 15.91
CA VAL A 173 -4.59 22.71 16.19
C VAL A 173 -5.31 21.52 15.50
N TRP A 174 -6.56 21.69 15.09
CA TRP A 174 -7.37 20.71 14.35
C TRP A 174 -7.16 20.70 12.83
N THR A 175 -6.23 21.51 12.30
CA THR A 175 -6.04 21.62 10.84
C THR A 175 -5.38 20.38 10.25
N PRO A 176 -4.20 19.93 10.71
CA PRO A 176 -3.67 18.64 10.27
C PRO A 176 -4.48 17.50 10.89
N VAL A 177 -4.77 16.47 10.10
CA VAL A 177 -5.41 15.23 10.53
C VAL A 177 -4.56 14.04 10.10
N LEU A 178 -4.41 13.04 10.97
CA LEU A 178 -3.73 11.79 10.66
C LEU A 178 -4.76 10.68 10.49
N LEU A 179 -4.73 10.02 9.33
CA LEU A 179 -5.56 8.86 9.01
C LEU A 179 -4.70 7.60 8.99
N GLU A 180 -5.20 6.55 9.64
CA GLU A 180 -4.59 5.22 9.66
C GLU A 180 -5.35 4.25 8.74
N GLY A 181 -4.61 3.63 7.82
CA GLY A 181 -5.12 2.70 6.83
C GLY A 181 -5.07 1.26 7.34
N LYS A 182 -6.21 0.58 7.31
CA LYS A 182 -6.34 -0.86 7.60
C LYS A 182 -5.83 -1.75 6.46
N VAL A 183 -4.72 -1.37 5.84
CA VAL A 183 -4.18 -2.00 4.62
C VAL A 183 -3.63 -3.40 4.94
N LYS A 184 -2.99 -3.58 6.10
CA LYS A 184 -2.46 -4.88 6.54
C LYS A 184 -3.57 -5.89 6.85
N GLU A 185 -4.60 -5.48 7.59
CA GLU A 185 -5.76 -6.33 7.93
C GLU A 185 -6.45 -6.86 6.66
N LYS A 186 -6.64 -6.01 5.64
CA LYS A 186 -7.24 -6.42 4.37
C LYS A 186 -6.34 -7.33 3.53
N ALA A 187 -5.02 -7.13 3.55
CA ALA A 187 -4.09 -7.98 2.82
C ALA A 187 -3.99 -9.39 3.43
N GLU A 188 -4.00 -9.48 4.75
CA GLU A 188 -4.01 -10.75 5.49
C GLU A 188 -5.33 -11.51 5.27
N GLU A 189 -6.47 -10.82 5.34
CA GLU A 189 -7.80 -11.41 5.08
C GLU A 189 -7.92 -11.95 3.64
N VAL A 190 -7.39 -11.22 2.64
CA VAL A 190 -7.38 -11.68 1.25
C VAL A 190 -6.46 -12.88 1.06
N LYS A 191 -5.30 -12.89 1.71
CA LYS A 191 -4.34 -14.01 1.62
C LYS A 191 -4.93 -15.27 2.26
N GLU A 192 -5.51 -15.16 3.45
CA GLU A 192 -6.16 -16.27 4.16
C GLU A 192 -7.35 -16.83 3.37
N ASN A 193 -8.18 -15.96 2.77
CA ASN A 193 -9.28 -16.39 1.91
C ASN A 193 -8.79 -17.07 0.62
N THR A 194 -7.70 -16.59 0.02
CA THR A 194 -7.12 -17.21 -1.19
C THR A 194 -6.55 -18.59 -0.90
N GLU A 195 -5.86 -18.75 0.24
CA GLU A 195 -5.33 -20.04 0.70
C GLU A 195 -6.47 -21.03 1.00
N LYS A 196 -7.55 -20.58 1.67
CA LYS A 196 -8.77 -21.40 1.88
C LYS A 196 -9.40 -21.84 0.56
N ILE A 197 -9.57 -20.93 -0.39
CA ILE A 197 -10.13 -21.27 -1.73
C ILE A 197 -9.24 -22.27 -2.46
N ALA A 198 -7.91 -22.11 -2.41
CA ALA A 198 -6.97 -23.04 -3.02
C ALA A 198 -7.05 -24.43 -2.37
N LEU A 199 -7.12 -24.49 -1.03
CA LEU A 199 -7.27 -25.74 -0.28
C LEU A 199 -8.57 -26.47 -0.66
N THR A 200 -9.70 -25.76 -0.71
CA THR A 200 -10.99 -26.34 -1.11
C THR A 200 -10.98 -26.88 -2.54
N ARG A 201 -10.32 -26.18 -3.48
CA ARG A 201 -10.18 -26.66 -4.87
C ARG A 201 -9.33 -27.94 -4.95
N THR A 202 -8.26 -28.02 -4.17
CA THR A 202 -7.41 -29.23 -4.09
C THR A 202 -8.19 -30.41 -3.51
N GLN A 203 -8.94 -30.20 -2.42
CA GLN A 203 -9.81 -31.24 -1.85
C GLN A 203 -10.87 -31.72 -2.84
N GLN A 204 -11.50 -30.81 -3.60
CA GLN A 204 -12.45 -31.18 -4.64
C GLN A 204 -11.81 -31.97 -5.80
N SER A 205 -10.57 -31.65 -6.17
CA SER A 205 -9.81 -32.43 -7.17
C SER A 205 -9.52 -33.83 -6.66
N ASN A 206 -9.02 -33.95 -5.43
CA ASN A 206 -8.71 -35.23 -4.79
C ASN A 206 -9.95 -36.10 -4.65
N LEU A 207 -11.12 -35.55 -4.27
CA LEU A 207 -12.39 -36.31 -4.22
C LEU A 207 -12.83 -36.86 -5.58
N ARG A 208 -12.61 -36.10 -6.67
CA ARG A 208 -12.93 -36.57 -8.03
C ARG A 208 -12.00 -37.69 -8.47
N GLU A 209 -10.72 -37.57 -8.13
CA GLU A 209 -9.73 -38.61 -8.43
C GLU A 209 -9.99 -39.87 -7.62
N LEU A 210 -10.33 -39.74 -6.34
CA LEU A 210 -10.75 -40.84 -5.47
C LEU A 210 -11.94 -41.60 -6.06
N ALA A 211 -13.02 -40.90 -6.42
CA ALA A 211 -14.21 -41.53 -7.02
C ALA A 211 -13.90 -42.28 -8.33
N ARG A 212 -12.94 -41.78 -9.13
CA ARG A 212 -12.48 -42.45 -10.34
C ARG A 212 -11.71 -43.74 -10.00
N LEU A 213 -10.79 -43.68 -9.03
CA LEU A 213 -10.01 -44.84 -8.62
C LEU A 213 -10.89 -45.93 -8.00
N GLU A 214 -11.91 -45.55 -7.22
CA GLU A 214 -12.91 -46.49 -6.69
C GLU A 214 -13.69 -47.19 -7.81
N GLN A 215 -14.06 -46.45 -8.86
CA GLN A 215 -14.72 -47.01 -10.03
C GLN A 215 -13.80 -47.98 -10.80
N ASP A 216 -12.53 -47.61 -10.99
CA ASP A 216 -11.53 -48.47 -11.64
C ASP A 216 -11.27 -49.73 -10.81
N LEU A 217 -11.24 -49.63 -9.48
CA LEU A 217 -11.09 -50.75 -8.56
C LEU A 217 -12.27 -51.72 -8.69
N ALA A 218 -13.51 -51.22 -8.69
CA ALA A 218 -14.70 -52.05 -8.85
C ALA A 218 -14.68 -52.84 -10.17
N ALA A 219 -14.24 -52.22 -11.27
CA ALA A 219 -14.10 -52.89 -12.56
C ALA A 219 -13.02 -53.99 -12.56
N VAL A 220 -11.90 -53.78 -11.85
CA VAL A 220 -10.85 -54.79 -11.68
C VAL A 220 -11.36 -55.96 -10.83
N GLU A 221 -12.14 -55.70 -9.78
CA GLU A 221 -12.74 -56.73 -8.93
C GLU A 221 -13.75 -57.59 -9.71
N GLU A 222 -14.63 -56.97 -10.48
CA GLU A 222 -15.58 -57.68 -11.36
C GLU A 222 -14.83 -58.56 -12.39
N SER A 223 -13.73 -58.06 -12.95
CA SER A 223 -12.90 -58.82 -13.88
C SER A 223 -12.24 -60.05 -13.21
N LEU A 224 -11.83 -59.93 -11.94
CA LEU A 224 -11.20 -61.01 -11.17
C LEU A 224 -12.14 -62.18 -10.84
N ASP A 225 -13.45 -61.95 -10.82
CA ASP A 225 -14.48 -62.97 -10.58
C ASP A 225 -14.75 -63.86 -11.82
N THR A 226 -14.16 -63.52 -12.98
CA THR A 226 -14.27 -64.31 -14.20
C THR A 226 -13.21 -65.41 -14.29
N VAL A 227 -13.43 -66.41 -15.17
CA VAL A 227 -12.44 -67.47 -15.42
C VAL A 227 -11.29 -66.91 -16.24
N LEU A 228 -10.12 -66.75 -15.61
CA LEU A 228 -8.92 -66.16 -16.20
C LEU A 228 -7.73 -67.13 -16.15
N ASP A 229 -6.81 -66.96 -17.09
CA ASP A 229 -5.50 -67.64 -17.02
C ASP A 229 -4.65 -67.09 -15.85
N SER A 230 -3.65 -67.88 -15.44
CA SER A 230 -2.83 -67.58 -14.26
C SER A 230 -1.97 -66.32 -14.39
N VAL A 231 -1.62 -65.89 -15.61
CA VAL A 231 -0.83 -64.68 -15.88
C VAL A 231 -1.72 -63.45 -15.78
N THR A 232 -2.89 -63.48 -16.41
CA THR A 232 -3.87 -62.39 -16.38
C THR A 232 -4.39 -62.14 -14.96
N LYS A 233 -4.67 -63.21 -14.21
CA LYS A 233 -5.09 -63.10 -12.81
C LYS A 233 -4.04 -62.39 -11.93
N ARG A 234 -2.75 -62.75 -12.07
CA ARG A 234 -1.66 -62.09 -11.30
C ARG A 234 -1.53 -60.60 -11.64
N ARG A 235 -1.68 -60.24 -12.92
CA ARG A 235 -1.63 -58.82 -13.35
C ARG A 235 -2.76 -58.00 -12.76
N LEU A 236 -3.99 -58.53 -12.74
CA LEU A 236 -5.13 -57.84 -12.13
C LEU A 236 -5.01 -57.72 -10.61
N GLN A 237 -4.47 -58.73 -9.93
CA GLN A 237 -4.19 -58.65 -8.48
C GLN A 237 -3.17 -57.56 -8.14
N GLU A 238 -2.11 -57.43 -8.95
CA GLU A 238 -1.13 -56.36 -8.78
C GLU A 238 -1.73 -54.98 -9.07
N HIS A 239 -2.56 -54.85 -10.10
CA HIS A 239 -3.26 -53.60 -10.40
C HIS A 239 -4.22 -53.19 -9.27
N LYS A 240 -4.98 -54.15 -8.73
CA LYS A 240 -5.83 -53.94 -7.55
C LYS A 240 -5.03 -53.40 -6.36
N ARG A 241 -3.85 -53.97 -6.09
CA ARG A 241 -2.96 -53.50 -5.01
C ARG A 241 -2.54 -52.04 -5.22
N GLN A 242 -2.15 -51.68 -6.44
CA GLN A 242 -1.75 -50.31 -6.78
C GLN A 242 -2.90 -49.31 -6.65
N LEU A 243 -4.12 -49.69 -7.04
CA LEU A 243 -5.31 -48.85 -6.87
C LEU A 243 -5.63 -48.62 -5.39
N LEU A 244 -5.56 -49.66 -4.55
CA LEU A 244 -5.78 -49.53 -3.11
C LEU A 244 -4.74 -48.61 -2.44
N GLU A 245 -3.45 -48.74 -2.80
CA GLU A 245 -2.39 -47.87 -2.30
C GLU A 245 -2.60 -46.40 -2.73
N ALA A 246 -3.07 -46.17 -3.97
CA ALA A 246 -3.36 -44.83 -4.48
C ALA A 246 -4.57 -44.19 -3.80
N ILE A 247 -5.63 -44.96 -3.54
CA ILE A 247 -6.82 -44.56 -2.79
C ILE A 247 -6.44 -44.15 -1.38
N GLU A 248 -5.75 -45.02 -0.63
CA GLU A 248 -5.32 -44.75 0.75
C GLU A 248 -4.48 -43.46 0.84
N THR A 249 -3.58 -43.27 -0.14
CA THR A 249 -2.74 -42.06 -0.22
C THR A 249 -3.56 -40.79 -0.45
N LEU A 250 -4.65 -40.85 -1.21
CA LEU A 250 -5.52 -39.71 -1.49
C LEU A 250 -6.48 -39.43 -0.31
N GLU A 251 -6.97 -40.46 0.36
CA GLU A 251 -7.79 -40.33 1.58
C GLU A 251 -7.01 -39.61 2.69
N GLN A 252 -5.71 -39.90 2.84
CA GLN A 252 -4.84 -39.20 3.81
C GLN A 252 -4.61 -37.71 3.49
N LYS A 253 -4.90 -37.28 2.25
CA LYS A 253 -4.71 -35.89 1.77
C LYS A 253 -6.00 -35.06 1.78
N LEU A 254 -7.12 -35.63 2.22
CA LEU A 254 -8.43 -34.99 2.28
C LEU A 254 -8.73 -34.48 3.69
#